data_AF-A0A9X2J0U4-F1
#
_entry.id   AF-A0A9X2J0U4-F1
#
_cell.length_a   1.000
_cell.length_b   1.000
_cell.length_c   1.000
_cell.angle_alpha   90.00
_cell.angle_beta   90.00
_cell.angle_gamma   90.00
#
_symmetry.space_group_name_H-M   'P 1'
#
loop_
_entity.id
_entity.type
_entity.pdbx_description
1 polymer ?
#
loop_
_entity_poly.entity_id
_entity_poly.type
_entity_poly.pdbx_seq_one_letter_code
_entity_poly.pdbx_strand_id
1 'polypeptide(L)'
;MGSRTIAGGIRLAVLGAGSVAMVLVSVVSAGAAFARSDHAHAAPAFVAEEPSGETDEFDDESDLEVVDADAEVQKALCNERKFSDEGAVRWWDIYGWSVKEYRGSKPYREAAPRVFIGDHKPPMGVGPAAVYRHYIRTLCDKPAVQKEWVAALKDFDEQIPSTLKPGCEMEAGIVAFNMRKLEAQVKVLVDEKKMPFKMAANIIGPDELRAWRKLSAEEKEQFFVEPSTCNFEE
;
A
#
# COMPACT_ATOMS: atom_id res chain seq x y z
N MET A 1 26.01 6.91 32.64
CA MET A 1 25.12 7.92 32.07
C MET A 1 24.85 7.54 30.63
N GLY A 2 23.58 7.29 30.31
CA GLY A 2 23.18 6.57 29.10
C GLY A 2 23.15 7.46 27.87
N SER A 3 23.74 6.96 26.79
CA SER A 3 23.48 7.42 25.43
C SER A 3 22.45 6.49 24.80
N ARG A 4 21.24 7.00 24.59
CA ARG A 4 20.25 6.39 23.70
C ARG A 4 20.64 6.75 22.28
N THR A 5 21.25 5.81 21.57
CA THR A 5 21.38 5.87 20.12
C THR A 5 20.04 5.44 19.52
N ILE A 6 19.32 6.37 18.91
CA ILE A 6 18.11 6.09 18.14
C ILE A 6 18.57 5.55 16.79
N ALA A 7 18.56 4.22 16.64
CA ALA A 7 18.70 3.55 15.36
C ALA A 7 17.32 3.49 14.70
N GLY A 8 17.03 4.45 13.82
CA GLY A 8 15.86 4.40 12.94
C GLY A 8 16.11 3.41 11.80
N GLY A 9 15.83 2.13 12.05
CA GLY A 9 15.80 1.12 11.00
C GLY A 9 14.47 1.20 10.25
N ILE A 10 14.54 1.45 8.94
CA ILE A 10 13.39 1.27 8.03
C ILE A 10 13.04 -0.22 8.06
N ARG A 11 11.91 -0.55 8.68
CA ARG A 11 11.32 -1.88 8.64
C ARG A 11 10.35 -1.92 7.47
N LEU A 12 10.79 -2.43 6.33
CA LEU A 12 9.87 -2.90 5.30
C LEU A 12 9.29 -4.24 5.76
N ALA A 13 8.04 -4.22 6.22
CA ALA A 13 7.25 -5.42 6.43
C ALA A 13 6.31 -5.57 5.24
N VAL A 14 6.48 -6.66 4.49
CA VAL A 14 5.59 -7.05 3.40
C VAL A 14 4.52 -7.99 3.96
N LEU A 15 3.27 -7.69 3.60
CA LEU A 15 2.03 -8.47 3.74
C LEU A 15 1.42 -8.56 5.15
N GLY A 16 0.33 -7.80 5.34
CA GLY A 16 -1.02 -8.28 5.09
C GLY A 16 -1.87 -8.51 6.34
N ALA A 17 -3.20 -8.52 6.15
CA ALA A 17 -3.93 -9.61 6.78
C ALA A 17 -3.26 -10.90 6.26
N GLY A 18 -2.26 -11.38 7.01
CA GLY A 18 -1.33 -12.43 6.59
C GLY A 18 0.12 -12.00 6.57
N SER A 19 0.72 -11.94 7.76
CA SER A 19 2.17 -11.91 7.96
C SER A 19 2.86 -12.90 7.01
N VAL A 20 3.57 -12.38 6.00
CA VAL A 20 4.62 -13.11 5.28
C VAL A 20 5.94 -12.37 5.49
N ALA A 21 6.65 -12.86 6.51
CA ALA A 21 8.09 -12.89 6.69
C ALA A 21 8.98 -12.03 5.76
N MET A 22 9.80 -11.20 6.43
CA MET A 22 11.25 -11.13 6.27
C MET A 22 11.83 -11.87 5.05
N VAL A 23 12.27 -11.11 4.05
CA VAL A 23 13.45 -11.54 3.29
C VAL A 23 14.67 -11.21 4.15
N LEU A 24 15.17 -12.21 4.87
CA LEU A 24 16.54 -12.21 5.38
C LEU A 24 17.48 -12.26 4.17
N VAL A 25 17.94 -11.11 3.67
CA VAL A 25 19.21 -11.07 2.95
C VAL A 25 20.31 -10.91 3.99
N SER A 26 20.81 -12.04 4.48
CA SER A 26 22.05 -12.10 5.22
C SER A 26 23.22 -11.77 4.29
N VAL A 27 23.62 -10.50 4.24
CA VAL A 27 25.00 -10.15 3.83
C VAL A 27 25.84 -10.10 5.09
N VAL A 28 26.58 -11.18 5.28
CA VAL A 28 27.70 -11.29 6.20
C VAL A 28 28.67 -10.15 5.93
N SER A 29 29.04 -9.47 7.01
CA SER A 29 30.07 -8.45 7.05
C SER A 29 31.40 -8.97 6.53
N ALA A 30 31.97 -8.31 5.54
CA ALA A 30 33.41 -8.28 5.30
C ALA A 30 33.75 -6.87 4.81
N GLY A 31 34.53 -6.16 5.61
CA GLY A 31 34.72 -4.72 5.49
C GLY A 31 35.62 -4.30 4.33
N ALA A 32 35.49 -3.01 4.00
CA ALA A 32 36.61 -2.18 3.59
C ALA A 32 36.29 -0.74 4.01
N ALA A 33 37.11 -0.23 4.92
CA ALA A 33 37.10 1.14 5.39
C ALA A 33 37.70 2.06 4.32
N PHE A 34 37.07 3.22 4.05
CA PHE A 34 37.74 4.47 3.64
C PHE A 34 36.81 5.62 4.09
N ALA A 35 37.10 6.29 5.20
CA ALA A 35 38.03 7.40 5.36
C ALA A 35 37.41 8.76 4.96
N ARG A 36 37.19 9.57 5.99
CA ARG A 36 36.95 11.02 5.95
C ARG A 36 37.93 11.72 5.00
N SER A 37 37.45 12.74 4.30
CA SER A 37 38.25 13.94 4.06
C SER A 37 37.39 15.19 4.29
N ASP A 38 37.75 15.92 5.33
CA ASP A 38 37.43 17.34 5.49
C ASP A 38 38.03 18.13 4.33
N HIS A 39 37.25 19.04 3.73
CA HIS A 39 37.80 20.28 3.19
C HIS A 39 36.81 21.42 3.36
N ALA A 40 37.16 22.30 4.31
CA ALA A 40 36.59 23.62 4.50
C ALA A 40 37.06 24.57 3.39
N HIS A 41 36.15 25.40 2.87
CA HIS A 41 36.44 26.72 2.32
C HIS A 41 35.25 27.66 2.55
N ALA A 42 35.58 28.95 2.67
CA ALA A 42 34.89 29.99 3.41
C ALA A 42 33.69 30.69 2.71
N ALA A 43 32.86 31.30 3.56
CA ALA A 43 31.87 32.39 3.45
C ALA A 43 32.18 33.52 2.41
N PRO A 44 31.25 34.43 2.00
CA PRO A 44 30.36 35.16 2.91
C PRO A 44 28.93 35.54 2.45
N ALA A 45 28.24 36.16 3.41
CA ALA A 45 26.84 36.53 3.51
C ALA A 45 26.29 37.52 2.47
N PHE A 46 24.98 37.45 2.24
CA PHE A 46 24.17 38.62 1.88
C PHE A 46 22.79 38.53 2.56
N VAL A 47 22.45 39.59 3.28
CA VAL A 47 21.13 39.86 3.86
C VAL A 47 20.31 40.59 2.79
N ALA A 48 19.06 40.20 2.56
CA ALA A 48 18.06 41.06 1.95
C ALA A 48 16.66 40.67 2.43
N GLU A 49 15.91 41.69 2.87
CA GLU A 49 14.58 41.70 3.45
C GLU A 49 13.49 40.97 2.64
N GLU A 50 12.50 40.42 3.37
CA GLU A 50 11.19 40.06 2.86
C GLU A 50 10.44 41.29 2.30
N PRO A 51 9.50 41.07 1.37
CA PRO A 51 8.16 41.51 1.71
C PRO A 51 7.10 40.46 1.39
N SER A 52 6.38 40.08 2.45
CA SER A 52 4.92 39.90 2.53
C SER A 52 4.19 39.61 1.21
N GLY A 53 3.84 38.35 1.02
CA GLY A 53 2.85 37.90 0.05
C GLY A 53 2.16 36.64 0.57
N GLU A 54 1.09 36.85 1.33
CA GLU A 54 0.00 35.92 1.69
C GLU A 54 0.13 34.51 1.07
N THR A 55 0.86 33.63 1.76
CA THR A 55 0.81 32.19 1.53
C THR A 55 -0.24 31.62 2.45
N ASP A 56 -1.30 31.03 1.87
CA ASP A 56 -2.26 30.20 2.61
C ASP A 56 -1.48 29.17 3.45
N GLU A 57 -1.51 29.38 4.76
CA GLU A 57 -0.94 28.54 5.81
C GLU A 57 -1.46 27.10 5.65
N PHE A 58 -0.61 26.23 5.11
CA PHE A 58 -0.62 24.81 5.45
C PHE A 58 0.79 24.42 5.90
N ASP A 59 1.33 25.19 6.84
CA ASP A 59 2.39 24.75 7.74
C ASP A 59 1.75 23.89 8.84
N ASP A 60 1.49 22.63 8.50
CA ASP A 60 1.27 21.58 9.49
C ASP A 60 2.07 20.35 9.08
N GLU A 61 3.38 20.57 8.92
CA GLU A 61 4.40 19.55 8.73
C GLU A 61 4.87 19.00 10.09
N SER A 62 3.92 18.77 11.00
CA SER A 62 4.18 18.26 12.35
C SER A 62 3.59 16.86 12.54
N ASP A 63 4.49 15.93 12.84
CA ASP A 63 4.25 14.54 13.26
C ASP A 63 3.65 13.58 12.21
N LEU A 64 4.41 13.30 11.14
CA LEU A 64 4.26 12.05 10.41
C LEU A 64 4.80 10.90 11.27
N GLU A 65 3.94 10.33 12.12
CA GLU A 65 4.23 9.06 12.82
C GLU A 65 4.52 7.96 11.79
N VAL A 66 5.41 7.03 12.11
CA VAL A 66 5.59 5.81 11.30
C VAL A 66 4.31 4.98 11.43
N VAL A 67 3.44 5.09 10.43
CA VAL A 67 2.13 4.43 10.45
C VAL A 67 2.24 3.05 9.81
N ASP A 68 1.60 2.06 10.44
CA ASP A 68 1.33 0.78 9.79
C ASP A 68 0.27 1.02 8.70
N ALA A 69 0.73 1.28 7.48
CA ALA A 69 -0.09 1.62 6.33
C ALA A 69 -1.22 0.59 6.10
N ASP A 70 -0.92 -0.69 6.32
CA ASP A 70 -1.89 -1.79 6.15
C ASP A 70 -3.03 -1.69 7.17
N ALA A 71 -2.73 -1.34 8.42
CA ALA A 71 -3.72 -1.19 9.49
C ALA A 71 -4.67 -0.01 9.22
N GLU A 72 -4.16 1.13 8.75
CA GLU A 72 -5.00 2.29 8.43
C GLU A 72 -5.83 2.08 7.16
N VAL A 73 -5.29 1.43 6.13
CA VAL A 73 -6.06 0.99 4.96
C VAL A 73 -7.21 0.07 5.40
N GLN A 74 -6.93 -0.91 6.26
CA GLN A 74 -7.96 -1.83 6.76
C GLN A 74 -9.02 -1.10 7.57
N LYS A 75 -8.62 -0.20 8.47
CA LYS A 75 -9.55 0.60 9.30
C LYS A 75 -10.46 1.48 8.44
N ALA A 76 -9.91 2.11 7.41
CA ALA A 76 -10.70 2.90 6.46
C ALA A 76 -11.62 2.03 5.60
N LEU A 77 -11.15 0.85 5.18
CA LEU A 77 -11.95 -0.13 4.44
C LEU A 77 -13.17 -0.56 5.25
N CYS A 78 -12.97 -0.85 6.53
CA CYS A 78 -13.99 -1.33 7.46
C CYS A 78 -14.89 -0.24 8.06
N ASN A 79 -14.73 1.02 7.63
CA ASN A 79 -15.68 2.08 7.95
C ASN A 79 -17.09 1.74 7.43
N GLU A 80 -18.12 2.13 8.21
CA GLU A 80 -19.56 1.88 7.96
C GLU A 80 -20.06 2.35 6.59
N ARG A 81 -19.40 3.35 5.98
CA ARG A 81 -19.78 3.84 4.64
C ARG A 81 -19.68 2.70 3.63
N LYS A 82 -20.72 2.48 2.82
CA LYS A 82 -20.71 1.42 1.79
C LYS A 82 -20.04 1.92 0.51
N PHE A 83 -19.35 1.01 -0.18
CA PHE A 83 -18.89 1.25 -1.55
C PHE A 83 -20.07 1.35 -2.52
N SER A 84 -19.90 2.14 -3.59
CA SER A 84 -20.70 1.99 -4.81
C SER A 84 -20.45 0.61 -5.45
N ASP A 85 -21.20 0.30 -6.51
CA ASP A 85 -20.99 -0.95 -7.26
C ASP A 85 -19.61 -0.97 -7.93
N GLU A 86 -19.26 0.13 -8.60
CA GLU A 86 -17.98 0.31 -9.26
C GLU A 86 -16.81 0.30 -8.27
N GLY A 87 -16.94 1.02 -7.15
CA GLY A 87 -15.92 1.07 -6.11
C GLY A 87 -15.64 -0.29 -5.48
N ALA A 88 -16.68 -1.11 -5.27
CA ALA A 88 -16.52 -2.45 -4.73
C ALA A 88 -15.78 -3.38 -5.69
N VAL A 89 -16.11 -3.34 -6.98
CA VAL A 89 -15.40 -4.11 -8.01
C VAL A 89 -13.95 -3.65 -8.12
N ARG A 90 -13.73 -2.34 -8.23
CA ARG A 90 -12.40 -1.74 -8.37
C ARG A 90 -11.49 -2.08 -7.19
N TRP A 91 -12.00 -2.02 -5.96
CA TRP A 91 -11.25 -2.43 -4.77
C TRP A 91 -10.72 -3.86 -4.88
N TRP A 92 -11.58 -4.81 -5.27
CA TRP A 92 -11.19 -6.22 -5.36
C TRP A 92 -10.28 -6.54 -6.54
N ASP A 93 -10.41 -5.80 -7.65
CA ASP A 93 -9.48 -5.91 -8.76
C ASP A 93 -8.07 -5.46 -8.36
N ILE A 94 -7.95 -4.30 -7.69
CA ILE A 94 -6.67 -3.79 -7.16
C ILE A 94 -6.13 -4.72 -6.07
N TYR A 95 -6.99 -5.22 -5.17
CA TYR A 95 -6.60 -6.20 -4.15
C TYR A 95 -5.91 -7.41 -4.78
N GLY A 96 -6.42 -7.87 -5.92
CA GLY A 96 -5.88 -8.97 -6.71
C GLY A 96 -4.60 -8.68 -7.50
N TRP A 97 -4.06 -7.46 -7.45
CA TRP A 97 -2.77 -7.14 -8.06
C TRP A 97 -1.63 -7.84 -7.33
N SER A 98 -0.68 -8.38 -8.09
CA SER A 98 0.47 -9.10 -7.55
C SER A 98 1.74 -8.86 -8.36
N VAL A 99 2.88 -8.90 -7.66
CA VAL A 99 4.22 -8.98 -8.28
C VAL A 99 4.44 -10.30 -9.00
N LYS A 100 3.61 -11.31 -8.71
CA LYS A 100 3.63 -12.62 -9.36
C LYS A 100 2.63 -12.67 -10.51
N GLU A 101 3.04 -13.30 -11.59
CA GLU A 101 2.19 -13.78 -12.65
C GLU A 101 1.85 -15.25 -12.39
N TYR A 102 0.58 -15.53 -12.10
CA TYR A 102 0.10 -16.88 -11.82
C TYR A 102 -0.33 -17.58 -13.10
N ARG A 103 0.05 -18.85 -13.23
CA ARG A 103 -0.43 -19.72 -14.31
C ARG A 103 -1.83 -20.23 -13.95
N GLY A 104 -2.84 -19.68 -14.59
CA GLY A 104 -4.24 -20.05 -14.35
C GLY A 104 -4.99 -18.98 -13.56
N SER A 105 -5.36 -19.29 -12.33
CA SER A 105 -6.16 -18.40 -11.48
C SER A 105 -5.31 -17.62 -10.48
N LYS A 106 -5.89 -16.56 -9.91
CA LYS A 106 -5.26 -15.74 -8.86
C LYS A 106 -5.63 -16.31 -7.48
N PRO A 107 -4.71 -16.32 -6.49
CA PRO A 107 -4.97 -16.89 -5.17
C PRO A 107 -6.24 -16.37 -4.50
N TYR A 108 -6.53 -15.06 -4.58
CA TYR A 108 -7.72 -14.49 -3.96
C TYR A 108 -9.04 -14.99 -4.58
N ARG A 109 -9.04 -15.34 -5.87
CA ARG A 109 -10.23 -15.88 -6.53
C ARG A 109 -10.51 -17.30 -6.07
N GLU A 110 -9.46 -18.10 -5.87
CA GLU A 110 -9.56 -19.48 -5.36
C GLU A 110 -9.85 -19.54 -3.85
N ALA A 111 -9.32 -18.59 -3.08
CA ALA A 111 -9.58 -18.49 -1.64
C ALA A 111 -11.05 -18.17 -1.33
N ALA A 112 -11.70 -17.33 -2.15
CA ALA A 112 -13.06 -16.87 -1.89
C ALA A 112 -14.10 -18.00 -1.73
N PRO A 113 -14.25 -18.95 -2.66
CA PRO A 113 -15.19 -20.06 -2.49
C PRO A 113 -14.80 -21.04 -1.37
N ARG A 114 -13.56 -21.01 -0.86
CA ARG A 114 -13.12 -21.83 0.27
C ARG A 114 -13.50 -21.23 1.62
N VAL A 115 -13.48 -19.91 1.71
CA VAL A 115 -13.62 -19.13 2.95
C VAL A 115 -15.06 -18.63 3.13
N PHE A 116 -15.68 -18.11 2.08
CA PHE A 116 -17.04 -17.58 2.13
C PHE A 116 -18.08 -18.69 1.86
N ILE A 117 -18.18 -19.64 2.79
CA ILE A 117 -19.09 -20.79 2.74
C ILE A 117 -20.09 -20.77 3.90
N GLY A 118 -21.10 -21.64 3.86
CA GLY A 118 -22.12 -21.76 4.92
C GLY A 118 -22.81 -20.43 5.22
N ASP A 119 -22.81 -20.03 6.49
CA ASP A 119 -23.40 -18.78 6.98
C ASP A 119 -22.65 -17.51 6.52
N HIS A 120 -21.57 -17.65 5.77
CA HIS A 120 -20.75 -16.55 5.25
C HIS A 120 -20.80 -16.49 3.72
N LYS A 121 -21.58 -17.37 3.10
CA LYS A 121 -21.75 -17.41 1.66
C LYS A 121 -22.38 -16.12 1.15
N PRO A 122 -21.88 -15.55 0.04
CA PRO A 122 -22.51 -14.39 -0.57
C PRO A 122 -23.92 -14.74 -1.09
N PRO A 123 -24.82 -13.75 -1.21
CA PRO A 123 -26.13 -13.97 -1.81
C PRO A 123 -25.99 -14.52 -3.24
N MET A 124 -26.87 -15.44 -3.62
CA MET A 124 -26.86 -16.08 -4.95
C MET A 124 -27.62 -15.23 -5.97
N GLY A 125 -27.21 -15.28 -7.24
CA GLY A 125 -27.91 -14.60 -8.34
C GLY A 125 -27.80 -13.08 -8.33
N VAL A 126 -26.91 -12.51 -7.52
CA VAL A 126 -26.62 -11.07 -7.51
C VAL A 126 -25.40 -10.75 -8.37
N GLY A 127 -25.26 -9.49 -8.77
CA GLY A 127 -24.09 -9.00 -9.48
C GLY A 127 -22.81 -9.04 -8.63
N PRO A 128 -21.62 -8.99 -9.27
CA PRO A 128 -20.32 -9.11 -8.60
C PRO A 128 -20.10 -8.05 -7.51
N ALA A 129 -20.56 -6.82 -7.71
CA ALA A 129 -20.49 -5.75 -6.72
C ALA A 129 -21.13 -6.10 -5.37
N ALA A 130 -22.28 -6.78 -5.39
CA ALA A 130 -22.97 -7.19 -4.18
C ALA A 130 -22.20 -8.31 -3.45
N VAL A 131 -21.61 -9.25 -4.20
CA VAL A 131 -20.72 -10.28 -3.68
C VAL A 131 -19.49 -9.66 -3.01
N TYR A 132 -18.85 -8.70 -3.68
CA TYR A 132 -17.65 -8.03 -3.18
C TYR A 132 -17.89 -7.19 -1.93
N ARG A 133 -19.01 -6.47 -1.85
CA ARG A 133 -19.41 -5.80 -0.60
C ARG A 133 -19.69 -6.78 0.52
N HIS A 134 -20.28 -7.93 0.21
CA HIS A 134 -20.50 -8.99 1.20
C HIS A 134 -19.17 -9.51 1.74
N TYR A 135 -18.17 -9.76 0.89
CA TYR A 135 -16.84 -10.16 1.33
C TYR A 135 -16.19 -9.11 2.23
N ILE A 136 -16.17 -7.84 1.81
CA ILE A 136 -15.59 -6.74 2.62
C ILE A 136 -16.26 -6.68 3.99
N ARG A 137 -17.59 -6.66 4.04
CA ARG A 137 -18.33 -6.64 5.30
C ARG A 137 -18.00 -7.85 6.18
N THR A 138 -18.01 -9.04 5.59
CA THR A 138 -17.75 -10.28 6.33
C THR A 138 -16.33 -10.29 6.92
N LEU A 139 -15.33 -9.84 6.16
CA LEU A 139 -13.94 -9.75 6.63
C LEU A 139 -13.78 -8.70 7.74
N CYS A 140 -14.53 -7.60 7.69
CA CYS A 140 -14.52 -6.57 8.72
C CYS A 140 -15.24 -7.00 10.01
N ASP A 141 -16.38 -7.69 9.87
CA ASP A 141 -17.25 -8.03 11.00
C ASP A 141 -16.83 -9.34 11.70
N LYS A 142 -16.07 -10.22 11.02
CA LYS A 142 -15.77 -11.57 11.51
C LYS A 142 -14.26 -11.85 11.52
N PRO A 143 -13.57 -11.60 12.65
CA PRO A 143 -12.13 -11.84 12.78
C PRO A 143 -11.70 -13.30 12.50
N ALA A 144 -12.57 -14.28 12.79
CA ALA A 144 -12.29 -15.68 12.46
C ALA A 144 -12.21 -15.91 10.95
N VAL A 145 -13.16 -15.35 10.18
CA VAL A 145 -13.17 -15.42 8.71
C VAL A 145 -11.98 -14.66 8.14
N GLN A 146 -11.60 -13.54 8.74
CA GLN A 146 -10.39 -12.82 8.35
C GLN A 146 -9.16 -13.74 8.48
N LYS A 147 -8.97 -14.43 9.60
CA LYS A 147 -7.84 -15.36 9.79
C LYS A 147 -7.85 -16.51 8.78
N GLU A 148 -9.03 -17.07 8.48
CA GLU A 148 -9.16 -18.11 7.45
C GLU A 148 -8.85 -17.59 6.05
N TRP A 149 -9.30 -16.37 5.74
CA TRP A 149 -9.00 -15.68 4.49
C TRP A 149 -7.50 -15.52 4.28
N VAL A 150 -6.81 -15.04 5.31
CA VAL A 150 -5.35 -14.92 5.34
C VAL A 150 -4.67 -16.27 5.06
N ALA A 151 -5.08 -17.31 5.78
CA ALA A 151 -4.48 -18.63 5.66
C ALA A 151 -4.69 -19.20 4.25
N ALA A 152 -5.92 -19.12 3.74
CA ALA A 152 -6.26 -19.60 2.40
C ALA A 152 -5.47 -18.87 1.31
N LEU A 153 -5.29 -17.55 1.42
CA LEU A 153 -4.47 -16.80 0.47
C LEU A 153 -3.03 -17.29 0.42
N LYS A 154 -2.43 -17.54 1.58
CA LYS A 154 -1.07 -18.07 1.66
C LYS A 154 -0.99 -19.48 1.05
N ASP A 155 -1.92 -20.35 1.41
CA ASP A 155 -1.95 -21.72 0.90
C ASP A 155 -2.08 -21.75 -0.63
N PHE A 156 -2.96 -20.92 -1.21
CA PHE A 156 -3.14 -20.85 -2.66
C PHE A 156 -1.99 -20.13 -3.38
N ASP A 157 -1.37 -19.13 -2.75
CA ASP A 157 -0.15 -18.48 -3.29
C ASP A 157 1.01 -19.47 -3.43
N GLU A 158 1.14 -20.41 -2.50
CA GLU A 158 2.17 -21.46 -2.54
C GLU A 158 1.84 -22.59 -3.52
N GLN A 159 0.54 -22.93 -3.68
CA GLN A 159 0.09 -24.03 -4.55
C GLN A 159 0.03 -23.66 -6.03
N ILE A 160 -0.32 -22.41 -6.35
CA ILE A 160 -0.53 -22.00 -7.74
C ILE A 160 0.84 -21.68 -8.37
N PRO A 161 1.23 -22.37 -9.46
CA PRO A 161 2.49 -22.08 -10.14
C PRO A 161 2.54 -20.63 -10.59
N SER A 162 3.63 -19.95 -10.26
CA SER A 162 3.79 -18.53 -10.57
C SER A 162 5.24 -18.18 -10.88
N THR A 163 5.42 -17.06 -11.57
CA THR A 163 6.72 -16.43 -11.82
C THR A 163 6.65 -14.96 -11.40
N LEU A 164 7.77 -14.37 -11.01
CA LEU A 164 7.81 -12.91 -10.81
C LEU A 164 7.61 -12.22 -12.16
N LYS A 165 6.87 -11.11 -12.15
CA LYS A 165 6.79 -10.24 -13.32
C LYS A 165 8.15 -9.58 -13.58
N PRO A 166 8.43 -9.16 -14.81
CA PRO A 166 9.69 -8.50 -15.14
C PRO A 166 9.91 -7.25 -14.27
N GLY A 167 11.12 -7.10 -13.74
CA GLY A 167 11.52 -6.00 -12.85
C GLY A 167 11.22 -6.24 -11.38
N CYS A 168 10.47 -7.30 -11.03
CA CYS A 168 10.13 -7.62 -9.63
C CYS A 168 11.16 -8.57 -8.99
N GLU A 169 12.26 -8.88 -9.68
CA GLU A 169 13.33 -9.74 -9.18
C GLU A 169 14.18 -9.03 -8.12
N MET A 170 14.12 -7.69 -8.09
CA MET A 170 14.82 -6.84 -7.13
C MET A 170 13.87 -6.31 -6.08
N GLU A 171 14.38 -6.11 -4.87
CA GLU A 171 13.62 -5.53 -3.75
C GLU A 171 12.99 -4.19 -4.13
N ALA A 172 13.76 -3.28 -4.73
CA ALA A 172 13.27 -1.96 -5.16
C ALA A 172 12.04 -2.04 -6.09
N GLY A 173 12.01 -3.00 -7.01
CA GLY A 173 10.87 -3.17 -7.91
C GLY A 173 9.63 -3.69 -7.16
N ILE A 174 9.81 -4.64 -6.24
CA ILE A 174 8.72 -5.12 -5.37
C ILE A 174 8.17 -3.96 -4.54
N VAL A 175 9.03 -3.10 -3.99
CA VAL A 175 8.61 -1.90 -3.24
C VAL A 175 7.81 -0.97 -4.13
N ALA A 176 8.31 -0.62 -5.32
CA ALA A 176 7.63 0.27 -6.25
C ALA A 176 6.23 -0.27 -6.64
N PHE A 177 6.13 -1.58 -6.90
CA PHE A 177 4.84 -2.22 -7.19
C PHE A 177 3.88 -2.12 -6.00
N ASN A 178 4.36 -2.43 -4.79
CA ASN A 178 3.53 -2.38 -3.59
C ASN A 178 3.08 -0.95 -3.29
N MET A 179 3.93 0.06 -3.50
CA MET A 179 3.55 1.46 -3.40
C MET A 179 2.46 1.82 -4.39
N ARG A 180 2.60 1.43 -5.67
CA ARG A 180 1.57 1.69 -6.69
C ARG A 180 0.23 1.01 -6.37
N LYS A 181 0.28 -0.21 -5.84
CA LYS A 181 -0.91 -0.93 -5.37
C LYS A 181 -1.56 -0.19 -4.18
N LEU A 182 -0.77 0.19 -3.19
CA LEU A 182 -1.23 0.90 -2.00
C LEU A 182 -1.86 2.25 -2.38
N GLU A 183 -1.22 3.00 -3.26
CA GLU A 183 -1.75 4.23 -3.81
C GLU A 183 -3.11 4.01 -4.48
N ALA A 184 -3.24 3.01 -5.36
CA ALA A 184 -4.51 2.69 -6.01
C ALA A 184 -5.61 2.35 -4.99
N GLN A 185 -5.28 1.61 -3.92
CA GLN A 185 -6.20 1.30 -2.84
C GLN A 185 -6.65 2.54 -2.05
N VAL A 186 -5.70 3.38 -1.63
CA VAL A 186 -5.98 4.63 -0.91
C VAL A 186 -6.85 5.56 -1.75
N LYS A 187 -6.58 5.66 -3.06
CA LYS A 187 -7.39 6.45 -4.01
C LYS A 187 -8.84 6.00 -4.01
N VAL A 188 -9.10 4.69 -4.09
CA VAL A 188 -10.46 4.13 -3.99
C VAL A 188 -11.12 4.48 -2.64
N LEU A 189 -10.37 4.43 -1.53
CA LEU A 189 -10.91 4.75 -0.20
C LEU A 189 -11.21 6.25 -0.03
N VAL A 190 -10.39 7.13 -0.60
CA VAL A 190 -10.65 8.58 -0.62
C VAL A 190 -11.93 8.89 -1.40
N ASP A 191 -12.10 8.29 -2.58
CA ASP A 191 -13.25 8.57 -3.45
C ASP A 191 -14.56 7.99 -2.91
N GLU A 192 -14.54 6.73 -2.49
CA GLU A 192 -15.74 5.96 -2.15
C GLU A 192 -16.08 6.02 -0.66
N LYS A 193 -15.07 5.87 0.20
CA LYS A 193 -15.23 5.84 1.66
C LYS A 193 -15.06 7.21 2.31
N LYS A 194 -14.67 8.24 1.53
CA LYS A 194 -14.31 9.57 2.02
C LYS A 194 -13.29 9.49 3.15
N MET A 195 -12.25 8.66 2.92
CA MET A 195 -11.09 8.59 3.80
C MET A 195 -10.58 10.02 4.09
N PRO A 196 -10.33 10.37 5.36
CA PRO A 196 -9.81 11.69 5.72
C PRO A 196 -8.47 11.97 5.06
N PHE A 197 -8.23 13.22 4.66
CA PHE A 197 -6.99 13.63 4.00
C PHE A 197 -5.75 13.30 4.82
N LYS A 198 -5.77 13.60 6.13
CA LYS A 198 -4.64 13.30 7.04
C LYS A 198 -4.29 11.81 7.04
N MET A 199 -5.29 10.93 7.07
CA MET A 199 -5.08 9.49 7.01
C MET A 199 -4.48 9.05 5.68
N ALA A 200 -5.04 9.54 4.57
CA ALA A 200 -4.52 9.23 3.24
C ALA A 200 -3.08 9.74 3.06
N ALA A 201 -2.79 10.97 3.49
CA ALA A 201 -1.46 11.59 3.43
C ALA A 201 -0.43 10.82 4.25
N ASN A 202 -0.82 10.30 5.42
CA ASN A 202 0.08 9.47 6.23
C ASN A 202 0.44 8.13 5.55
N ILE A 203 -0.43 7.60 4.67
CA ILE A 203 -0.21 6.31 4.01
C ILE A 203 0.65 6.45 2.74
N ILE A 204 0.40 7.48 1.92
CA ILE A 204 1.06 7.63 0.60
C ILE A 204 2.02 8.80 0.49
N GLY A 205 2.00 9.73 1.46
CA GLY A 205 2.69 11.01 1.40
C GLY A 205 1.74 12.17 1.03
N PRO A 206 1.86 13.34 1.68
CA PRO A 206 0.97 14.48 1.45
C PRO A 206 1.12 15.09 0.04
N ASP A 207 2.32 15.04 -0.53
CA ASP A 207 2.63 15.64 -1.82
C ASP A 207 2.12 14.78 -2.97
N GLU A 208 2.31 13.47 -2.89
CA GLU A 208 1.82 12.46 -3.83
C GLU A 208 0.28 12.48 -3.86
N LEU A 209 -0.37 12.59 -2.70
CA LEU A 209 -1.82 12.72 -2.63
C LEU A 209 -2.32 14.04 -3.23
N ARG A 210 -1.62 15.15 -2.97
CA ARG A 210 -1.94 16.46 -3.56
C ARG A 210 -1.78 16.44 -5.08
N ALA A 211 -0.70 15.85 -5.59
CA ALA A 211 -0.47 15.68 -7.02
C ALA A 211 -1.60 14.85 -7.65
N TRP A 212 -1.98 13.73 -7.02
CA TRP A 212 -3.08 12.90 -7.52
C TRP A 212 -4.43 13.64 -7.59
N ARG A 213 -4.76 14.47 -6.59
CA ARG A 213 -6.03 15.23 -6.60
C ARG A 213 -6.15 16.16 -7.81
N LYS A 214 -5.02 16.69 -8.30
CA LYS A 214 -4.92 17.59 -9.44
C LYS A 214 -5.04 16.89 -10.79
N LEU A 215 -4.87 15.57 -10.84
CA LEU A 215 -5.03 14.79 -12.06
C LEU A 215 -6.48 14.82 -12.57
N SER A 216 -6.62 14.84 -13.88
CA SER A 216 -7.88 14.63 -14.60
C SER A 216 -8.45 13.22 -14.35
N ALA A 217 -9.72 13.02 -14.68
CA ALA A 217 -10.34 11.69 -14.56
C ALA A 217 -9.62 10.64 -15.43
N GLU A 218 -9.21 11.02 -16.63
CA GLU A 218 -8.50 10.17 -17.59
C GLU A 218 -7.12 9.76 -17.07
N GLU A 219 -6.37 10.70 -16.49
CA GLU A 219 -5.08 10.39 -15.84
C GLU A 219 -5.27 9.47 -14.62
N LYS A 220 -6.34 9.68 -13.84
CA LYS A 220 -6.67 8.81 -12.70
C LYS A 220 -7.01 7.38 -13.12
N GLU A 221 -7.62 7.18 -14.28
CA GLU A 221 -7.90 5.83 -14.79
C GLU A 221 -6.61 5.02 -15.03
N GLN A 222 -5.52 5.67 -15.45
CA GLN A 222 -4.23 5.01 -15.65
C GLN A 222 -3.61 4.47 -14.34
N PHE A 223 -3.98 5.05 -13.19
CA PHE A 223 -3.58 4.55 -11.87
C PHE A 223 -4.30 3.27 -11.46
N PHE A 224 -5.40 2.92 -12.11
CA PHE A 224 -6.18 1.70 -11.82
C PHE A 224 -5.88 0.57 -12.81
N VAL A 225 -4.75 0.66 -13.52
CA VAL A 225 -4.21 -0.41 -14.36
C VAL A 225 -3.14 -1.17 -13.59
N GLU A 226 -3.28 -2.50 -13.52
CA GLU A 226 -2.29 -3.36 -12.88
C GLU A 226 -0.93 -3.21 -13.57
N PRO A 227 0.16 -2.93 -12.84
CA PRO A 227 1.48 -2.86 -13.44
C PRO A 227 1.85 -4.22 -14.05
N SER A 228 2.21 -4.20 -15.33
CA SER A 228 2.71 -5.37 -16.05
C SER A 228 4.18 -5.68 -15.70
N THR A 229 4.91 -4.70 -15.19
CA THR A 229 6.30 -4.79 -14.73
C THR A 229 6.44 -4.09 -13.37
N CYS A 230 7.52 -4.38 -12.64
CA CYS A 230 7.86 -3.70 -11.39
C CYS A 230 8.98 -2.67 -11.57
N ASN A 231 9.19 -2.15 -12.78
CA ASN A 231 10.28 -1.21 -13.02
C ASN A 231 10.00 0.12 -12.30
N PHE A 232 11.08 0.70 -11.77
CA PHE A 232 11.13 2.07 -11.30
C PHE A 232 11.45 2.96 -12.50
N GLU A 233 10.61 3.95 -12.79
CA GLU A 233 11.01 5.05 -13.68
C GLU A 233 11.86 5.99 -12.83
N GLU A 234 13.18 6.03 -13.10
CA GLU A 234 14.10 7.04 -12.56
C GLU A 234 13.86 8.42 -13.19
#